data_AF-A0A0A6P3S5-F1
#
_entry.id   AF-A0A0A6P3S5-F1
#
_cell.length_a   1.000
_cell.length_b   1.000
_cell.length_c   1.000
_cell.angle_alpha   90.00
_cell.angle_beta   90.00
_cell.angle_gamma   90.00
#
_symmetry.space_group_name_H-M   'P 1'
#
loop_
_entity.id
_entity.type
_entity.pdbx_description
1 polymer ?
#
loop_
_entity_poly.entity_id
_entity_poly.type
_entity_poly.pdbx_seq_one_letter_code
_entity_poly.pdbx_strand_id
1 'polypeptide(L)'
;MALSFIQTDGDFIGDFITPAHPVRAYPNVLRSEKVFLLRTPLIVETAHNIFQQTKLINVSQLHGEFRITYEGEHTRYLPSLWKLRYLFKKYFARVEFFDAMTLEPLGAEDDTSPSTRYLVFAQKMN
;
A
#
# COMPACT_ATOMS: atom_id res chain seq x y z
N MET A 1 -3.84 5.37 -8.04
CA MET A 1 -2.38 5.29 -8.27
C MET A 1 -2.11 6.15 -9.50
N ALA A 2 -1.53 7.33 -9.32
CA ALA A 2 -1.24 8.23 -10.45
C ALA A 2 0.11 7.84 -11.05
N LEU A 3 0.13 7.60 -12.36
CA LEU A 3 1.32 7.27 -13.14
C LEU A 3 1.80 8.55 -13.83
N SER A 4 2.99 9.02 -13.50
CA SER A 4 3.70 10.03 -14.32
C SER A 4 4.88 9.35 -15.00
N PHE A 5 4.77 9.11 -16.30
CA PHE A 5 5.90 8.69 -17.13
C PHE A 5 6.60 9.96 -17.64
N ILE A 6 7.86 10.17 -17.28
CA ILE A 6 8.69 11.23 -17.86
C ILE A 6 9.93 10.58 -18.48
N GLN A 7 9.94 10.56 -19.82
CA GLN A 7 11.08 10.44 -20.74
C GLN A 7 12.08 9.27 -20.57
N THR A 8 12.96 9.14 -21.58
CA THR A 8 13.89 8.02 -21.83
C THR A 8 14.92 7.77 -20.72
N ASP A 9 15.05 8.68 -19.76
CA ASP A 9 15.90 8.57 -18.56
C ASP A 9 15.04 8.63 -17.28
N GLY A 10 13.89 7.95 -17.30
CA GLY A 10 12.86 8.08 -16.27
C GLY A 10 13.19 7.35 -14.97
N ASP A 11 13.16 8.10 -13.87
CA ASP A 11 13.13 7.54 -12.52
C ASP A 11 11.69 7.19 -12.12
N PHE A 12 11.53 5.99 -11.56
CA PHE A 12 10.30 5.53 -10.95
C PHE A 12 10.46 5.55 -9.43
N ILE A 13 9.53 6.21 -8.76
CA ILE A 13 9.40 6.15 -7.30
C ILE A 13 8.04 5.53 -6.98
N GLY A 14 8.06 4.40 -6.27
CA GLY A 14 6.86 3.68 -5.85
C GLY A 14 6.81 3.51 -4.34
N ASP A 15 5.60 3.46 -3.81
CA ASP A 15 5.31 3.22 -2.39
C ASP A 15 4.39 2.01 -2.27
N PHE A 16 4.81 1.06 -1.44
CA PHE A 16 4.18 -0.25 -1.33
C PHE A 16 4.06 -0.70 0.13
N ILE A 17 3.04 -1.53 0.37
CA ILE A 17 2.71 -2.08 1.68
C ILE A 17 2.87 -3.59 1.62
N THR A 18 3.60 -4.17 2.60
CA THR A 18 3.79 -5.63 2.66
C THR A 18 2.52 -6.33 3.17
N PRO A 19 2.35 -7.63 2.87
CA PRO A 19 1.41 -8.51 3.58
C PRO A 19 1.63 -8.54 5.09
N ALA A 20 2.88 -8.36 5.51
CA ALA A 20 3.27 -8.31 6.90
C ALA A 20 2.83 -7.01 7.59
N HIS A 21 2.43 -5.96 6.86
CA HIS A 21 1.65 -4.86 7.40
C HIS A 21 0.34 -5.44 7.90
N PRO A 22 0.18 -5.63 9.22
CA PRO A 22 -1.01 -6.30 9.66
C PRO A 22 -2.18 -5.36 9.36
N VAL A 23 -3.31 -5.97 9.00
CA VAL A 23 -4.66 -5.38 9.13
C VAL A 23 -4.81 -4.67 10.49
N ARG A 24 -4.08 -5.15 11.52
CA ARG A 24 -4.04 -4.61 12.89
C ARG A 24 -3.57 -3.16 13.04
N ALA A 25 -2.88 -2.59 12.06
CA ALA A 25 -2.43 -1.19 12.14
C ALA A 25 -3.46 -0.19 11.58
N TYR A 26 -4.48 -0.66 10.86
CA TYR A 26 -5.57 0.19 10.41
C TYR A 26 -6.76 0.02 11.35
N PRO A 27 -7.13 1.06 12.15
CA PRO A 27 -8.26 0.93 13.05
C PRO A 27 -9.55 0.63 12.28
N ASN A 28 -10.33 -0.37 12.70
CA ASN A 28 -11.61 -0.72 12.09
C ASN A 28 -12.61 0.44 12.11
N VAL A 29 -12.35 1.46 12.94
CA VAL A 29 -13.11 2.71 12.97
C VAL A 29 -12.13 3.86 12.89
N LEU A 30 -12.23 4.68 11.85
CA LEU A 30 -11.67 6.03 11.85
C LEU A 30 -12.74 6.98 12.35
N ARG A 31 -12.39 7.89 13.26
CA ARG A 31 -13.35 8.85 13.81
C ARG A 31 -12.80 10.27 13.78
N SER A 32 -13.67 11.20 13.48
CA SER A 32 -13.56 12.61 13.82
C SER A 32 -14.75 12.98 14.71
N GLU A 33 -14.87 14.25 15.10
CA GLU A 33 -15.95 14.70 16.00
C GLU A 33 -17.36 14.37 15.48
N LYS A 34 -17.56 14.40 14.16
CA LYS A 34 -18.88 14.24 13.53
C LYS A 34 -18.93 13.15 12.46
N VAL A 35 -17.84 12.41 12.26
CA VAL A 35 -17.74 11.42 11.18
C VAL A 35 -17.08 10.15 11.71
N PHE A 36 -17.69 9.00 11.43
CA PHE A 36 -17.15 7.68 11.69
C PHE A 36 -17.06 6.91 10.38
N LEU A 37 -15.87 6.47 10.00
CA LEU A 37 -15.67 5.54 8.90
C LEU A 37 -15.40 4.15 9.46
N LEU A 38 -16.39 3.29 9.33
CA LEU A 38 -16.33 1.87 9.66
C LEU A 38 -15.68 1.11 8.51
N ARG A 39 -14.72 0.26 8.85
CA ARG A 39 -13.91 -0.49 7.89
C ARG A 39 -13.95 -1.97 8.24
N THR A 40 -14.26 -2.80 7.26
CA THR A 40 -14.21 -4.25 7.39
C THR A 40 -13.12 -4.79 6.47
N PRO A 41 -11.88 -4.91 6.97
CA PRO A 41 -10.78 -5.47 6.21
C PRO A 41 -10.88 -6.99 6.11
N LEU A 42 -10.53 -7.54 4.95
CA LEU A 42 -10.44 -8.96 4.66
C LEU A 42 -9.16 -9.23 3.87
N ILE A 43 -8.34 -10.17 4.34
CA ILE A 43 -7.20 -10.66 3.56
C ILE A 43 -7.71 -11.75 2.63
N VAL A 44 -7.43 -11.60 1.34
CA VAL A 44 -7.79 -12.55 0.31
C VAL A 44 -6.53 -12.97 -0.43
N GLU A 45 -6.37 -14.27 -0.64
CA GLU A 45 -5.33 -14.81 -1.50
C GLU A 45 -5.95 -15.24 -2.84
N THR A 46 -5.36 -14.81 -3.95
CA THR A 46 -5.83 -15.17 -5.30
C THR A 46 -4.64 -15.30 -6.23
N ALA A 47 -4.51 -16.45 -6.91
CA ALA A 47 -3.39 -16.72 -7.83
C ALA A 47 -2.00 -16.43 -7.20
N HIS A 48 -1.79 -16.91 -5.97
CA HIS A 48 -0.55 -16.71 -5.19
C HIS A 48 -0.22 -15.24 -4.89
N ASN A 49 -1.22 -14.36 -4.90
CA ASN A 49 -1.11 -12.96 -4.53
C ASN A 49 -1.97 -12.68 -3.31
N ILE A 50 -1.45 -11.87 -2.40
CA ILE A 50 -2.18 -11.41 -1.23
C ILE A 50 -2.79 -10.05 -1.54
N PHE A 51 -4.05 -9.89 -1.20
CA PHE A 51 -4.79 -8.65 -1.31
C PHE A 51 -5.45 -8.32 0.02
N GLN A 52 -5.61 -7.04 0.30
CA GLN A 52 -6.52 -6.55 1.31
C GLN A 52 -7.75 -5.97 0.63
N GLN A 53 -8.89 -6.61 0.84
CA GLN A 53 -10.18 -6.02 0.55
C GLN A 53 -10.64 -5.23 1.78
N THR A 54 -11.28 -4.10 1.57
CA THR A 54 -11.83 -3.30 2.68
C THR A 54 -13.15 -2.70 2.26
N LYS A 55 -14.20 -3.13 2.94
CA LYS A 55 -15.53 -2.54 2.83
C LYS A 55 -15.62 -1.31 3.73
N LEU A 56 -16.20 -0.22 3.22
CA LEU A 56 -16.29 1.06 3.92
C LEU A 56 -17.74 1.51 4.12
N ILE A 57 -18.10 1.81 5.36
CA ILE A 57 -19.38 2.44 5.72
C ILE A 57 -19.07 3.73 6.47
N ASN A 58 -19.58 4.85 5.97
CA ASN A 58 -19.42 6.15 6.59
C ASN A 58 -20.68 6.53 7.35
N VAL A 59 -20.51 7.12 8.54
CA VAL A 59 -21.57 7.67 9.38
C VAL A 59 -21.20 9.12 9.66
N SER A 60 -21.98 10.06 9.13
CA SER A 60 -21.71 11.50 9.24
C SER A 60 -22.85 12.23 9.93
N GLN A 61 -22.51 13.17 10.82
CA GLN A 61 -23.42 14.09 11.49
C GLN A 61 -23.13 15.56 11.10
N LEU A 62 -22.43 15.78 9.98
CA LEU A 62 -22.01 17.13 9.56
C LEU A 62 -23.18 18.08 9.29
N HIS A 63 -24.35 17.55 8.92
CA HIS A 63 -25.53 18.34 8.55
C HIS A 63 -26.64 18.31 9.62
N GLY A 64 -26.29 18.03 10.89
CA GLY A 64 -27.25 17.97 12.00
C GLY A 64 -28.03 16.65 12.09
N GLU A 65 -28.12 15.92 10.98
CA GLU A 65 -28.71 14.57 10.91
C GLU A 65 -27.62 13.49 10.74
N PHE A 66 -27.90 12.28 11.21
CA PHE A 66 -27.06 11.12 10.94
C PHE A 66 -27.31 10.60 9.52
N ARG A 67 -26.26 10.63 8.71
CA ARG A 67 -26.25 10.04 7.37
C ARG A 67 -25.33 8.84 7.36
N ILE A 68 -25.86 7.69 6.96
CA ILE A 68 -25.08 6.46 6.75
C ILE A 68 -24.93 6.24 5.25
N THR A 69 -23.70 6.12 4.78
CA THR A 69 -23.36 5.90 3.37
C THR A 69 -22.44 4.70 3.19
N TYR A 70 -22.63 3.97 2.10
CA TYR A 70 -21.70 2.94 1.65
C TYR A 70 -20.67 3.58 0.72
N GLU A 71 -19.42 3.63 1.16
CA GLU A 71 -18.33 4.28 0.40
C GLU A 71 -17.64 3.31 -0.57
N GLY A 72 -18.09 2.06 -0.61
CA GLY A 72 -17.60 1.03 -1.53
C GLY A 72 -16.70 -0.01 -0.88
N GLU A 73 -16.13 -0.83 -1.75
CA GLU A 73 -15.15 -1.86 -1.41
C GLU A 73 -13.88 -1.59 -2.20
N HIS A 74 -12.75 -1.59 -1.50
CA HIS A 74 -11.45 -1.33 -2.11
C HIS A 74 -10.54 -2.53 -1.95
N THR A 75 -9.95 -2.96 -3.06
CA THR A 75 -8.96 -4.05 -3.08
C THR A 75 -7.58 -3.46 -3.28
N ARG A 76 -6.67 -3.72 -2.35
CA ARG A 76 -5.25 -3.32 -2.43
C ARG A 76 -4.39 -4.56 -2.57
N TYR A 77 -3.49 -4.54 -3.54
CA TYR A 77 -2.47 -5.57 -3.67
C TYR A 77 -1.40 -5.42 -2.57
N LEU A 78 -1.08 -6.52 -1.90
CA LEU A 78 -0.04 -6.61 -0.88
C LEU A 78 1.10 -7.51 -1.40
N PRO A 79 2.06 -6.95 -2.16
CA PRO A 79 3.19 -7.73 -2.63
C PRO A 79 4.20 -8.00 -1.51
N SER A 80 4.77 -9.22 -1.51
CA SER A 80 5.98 -9.49 -0.73
C SER A 80 7.16 -8.68 -1.30
N LEU A 81 8.11 -8.31 -0.43
CA LEU A 81 9.29 -7.56 -0.84
C LEU A 81 10.10 -8.33 -1.90
N TRP A 82 10.29 -9.63 -1.68
CA TRP A 82 10.90 -10.54 -2.64
C TRP A 82 10.30 -10.42 -4.05
N LYS A 83 8.97 -10.41 -4.15
CA LYS A 83 8.28 -10.34 -5.45
C LYS A 83 8.51 -9.00 -6.13
N LEU A 84 8.53 -7.91 -5.39
CA LEU A 84 8.86 -6.61 -5.99
C LEU A 84 10.32 -6.52 -6.39
N ARG A 85 11.25 -7.02 -5.56
CA ARG A 85 12.66 -7.10 -5.95
C ARG A 85 12.81 -7.84 -7.27
N TYR A 86 12.15 -9.00 -7.41
CA TYR A 86 12.14 -9.76 -8.65
C TYR A 86 11.58 -8.96 -9.83
N LEU A 87 10.38 -8.36 -9.68
CA LEU A 87 9.73 -7.64 -10.77
C LEU A 87 10.50 -6.38 -11.19
N PHE A 88 10.95 -5.56 -10.24
CA PHE A 88 11.67 -4.33 -10.55
C PHE A 88 13.05 -4.62 -11.15
N LYS A 89 13.81 -5.57 -10.59
CA LYS A 89 15.12 -5.96 -11.15
C LYS A 89 15.01 -6.55 -12.55
N LYS A 90 13.85 -7.10 -12.92
CA LYS A 90 13.59 -7.61 -14.28
C LYS A 90 13.43 -6.50 -15.31
N TYR A 91 12.92 -5.34 -14.94
CA TYR A 91 12.53 -4.28 -15.89
C TYR A 91 13.34 -2.98 -15.78
N PHE A 92 14.14 -2.82 -14.72
CA PHE A 92 14.89 -1.60 -14.44
C PHE A 92 16.38 -1.90 -14.25
N ALA A 93 17.23 -0.94 -14.63
CA ALA A 93 18.70 -1.07 -14.56
C ALA A 93 19.19 -1.01 -13.12
N ARG A 94 18.68 -0.02 -12.38
CA ARG A 94 19.02 0.25 -11.00
C ARG A 94 17.75 0.20 -10.18
N VAL A 95 17.77 -0.52 -9.07
CA VAL A 95 16.64 -0.65 -8.17
C VAL A 95 17.12 -0.65 -6.73
N GLU A 96 16.61 0.30 -5.96
CA GLU A 96 16.90 0.47 -4.54
C GLU A 96 15.59 0.46 -3.75
N PHE A 97 15.63 -0.16 -2.58
CA PHE A 97 14.47 -0.29 -1.69
C PHE A 97 14.82 0.36 -0.36
N PHE A 98 13.87 1.10 0.21
CA PHE A 98 14.05 1.83 1.46
C PHE A 98 12.88 1.56 2.40
N ASP A 99 13.15 1.54 3.70
CA ASP A 99 12.11 1.63 4.73
C ASP A 99 11.38 2.97 4.60
N ALA A 100 10.05 2.97 4.50
CA ALA A 100 9.31 4.22 4.25
C ALA A 100 9.24 5.16 5.47
N MET A 101 9.56 4.67 6.67
CA MET A 101 9.55 5.44 7.92
C MET A 101 10.93 6.04 8.23
N THR A 102 12.01 5.25 8.09
CA THR A 102 13.38 5.69 8.40
C THR A 102 14.14 6.19 7.17
N LEU A 103 13.68 5.84 5.97
CA LEU A 103 14.38 6.05 4.68
C LEU A 103 15.74 5.36 4.61
N GLU A 104 15.98 4.37 5.48
CA GLU A 104 17.19 3.56 5.44
C GLU A 104 17.08 2.49 4.33
N PRO A 105 18.18 2.20 3.60
CA PRO A 105 18.19 1.14 2.60
C PRO A 105 17.88 -0.23 3.19
N LEU A 106 17.04 -1.00 2.49
CA LEU A 106 16.70 -2.38 2.84
C LEU A 106 17.65 -3.37 2.15
N GLY A 107 18.33 -4.18 2.95
CA GLY A 107 19.22 -5.24 2.52
C GLY A 107 18.51 -6.38 1.80
N ALA A 108 19.27 -7.22 1.08
CA ALA A 108 18.73 -8.29 0.25
C ALA A 108 17.95 -9.35 1.06
N GLU A 109 18.30 -9.54 2.33
CA GLU A 109 17.72 -10.56 3.23
C GLU A 109 16.52 -10.02 4.05
N ASP A 110 16.15 -8.74 3.92
CA ASP A 110 15.08 -8.09 4.69
C ASP A 110 13.66 -8.46 4.20
N ASP A 111 13.50 -9.63 3.57
CA ASP A 111 12.25 -10.08 2.95
C ASP A 111 11.16 -10.46 3.98
N THR A 112 11.55 -10.71 5.24
CA THR A 112 10.65 -10.96 6.38
C THR A 112 10.89 -9.88 7.46
N SER A 113 10.05 -8.86 7.47
CA SER A 113 10.40 -7.48 7.86
C SER A 113 10.46 -7.14 9.36
N PRO A 114 11.11 -6.03 9.73
CA PRO A 114 10.61 -5.09 10.74
C PRO A 114 9.65 -4.02 10.17
N SER A 115 9.71 -3.71 8.87
CA SER A 115 8.96 -2.62 8.22
C SER A 115 7.68 -3.02 7.47
N THR A 116 6.61 -2.26 7.67
CA THR A 116 5.30 -2.51 7.07
C THR A 116 5.05 -1.76 5.75
N ARG A 117 5.91 -0.80 5.40
CA ARG A 117 5.79 0.05 4.19
C ARG A 117 7.18 0.40 3.68
N TYR A 118 7.36 0.39 2.36
CA TYR A 118 8.67 0.60 1.75
C TYR A 118 8.56 1.39 0.45
N LEU A 119 9.63 2.11 0.14
CA LEU A 119 9.79 2.90 -1.06
C LEU A 119 10.70 2.15 -2.04
N VAL A 120 10.37 2.23 -3.32
CA VAL A 120 11.21 1.71 -4.41
C VAL A 120 11.65 2.88 -5.25
N PHE A 121 12.96 3.02 -5.41
CA PHE A 121 13.55 3.87 -6.44
C PHE A 121 14.06 2.97 -7.56
N ALA A 122 13.60 3.18 -8.78
CA ALA A 122 13.99 2.36 -9.92
C ALA A 122 14.27 3.22 -11.15
N GLN A 123 15.41 3.01 -11.80
CA GLN A 123 15.83 3.75 -12.98
C GLN A 123 15.82 2.83 -14.20
N LYS A 124 15.18 3.28 -15.29
CA LYS A 124 15.06 2.48 -16.51
C LYS A 124 16.44 2.25 -17.15
N MET A 125 16.63 1.11 -17.83
CA MET A 125 17.78 0.92 -18.73
C MET A 125 17.62 1.85 -19.94
N ASN A 126 18.70 2.56 -20.31
CA ASN A 126 18.80 3.27 -21.57
C ASN A 126 18.75 2.31 -22.76
#